data_AF-A0A0P0N5K4-F1
#
_entry.id   AF-A0A0P0N5K4-F1
#
_cell.length_a   1.000
_cell.length_b   1.000
_cell.length_c   1.000
_cell.angle_alpha   90.00
_cell.angle_beta   90.00
_cell.angle_gamma   90.00
#
_symmetry.space_group_name_H-M   'P 1'
#
loop_
_entity.id
_entity.type
_entity.pdbx_description
1 polymer ?
#
loop_
_entity_poly.entity_id
_entity_poly.type
_entity_poly.pdbx_seq_one_letter_code
_entity_poly.pdbx_strand_id
1 'polypeptide(L)'
;MLDARALKARYSSKWRLAARRELLSYNILNILLARYGCYVLFTGVGSGYTGYVPDNYDSPLNAFDFAVFCSKGKGDELVAFVDVTGYRDYSDGRGDTKPCILYRKVEKAKRLGIPLERVWFLHFVDTRVSMRLINAHLVEEMLAQGLAEKRKLYRDENWYICIEQRRWLEPRNFMKWLAMMKEVNNSGQL
;
A
#
# COMPACT_ATOMS: atom_id res chain seq x y z
N MET A 1 0.11 21.57 -14.63
CA MET A 1 0.27 20.41 -13.73
C MET A 1 1.65 20.54 -13.12
N LEU A 2 1.80 20.41 -11.80
CA LEU A 2 3.13 20.53 -11.17
C LEU A 2 4.01 19.36 -11.58
N ASP A 3 5.29 19.63 -11.85
CA ASP A 3 6.27 18.56 -12.06
C ASP A 3 6.61 17.84 -10.73
N ALA A 4 7.29 16.70 -10.83
CA ALA A 4 7.63 15.88 -9.67
C ALA A 4 8.52 16.61 -8.65
N ARG A 5 9.38 17.56 -9.08
CA ARG A 5 10.25 18.35 -8.19
C ARG A 5 9.47 19.44 -7.45
N ALA A 6 8.49 20.07 -8.09
CA ALA A 6 7.61 21.06 -7.49
C ALA A 6 6.65 20.43 -6.47
N LEU A 7 6.09 19.25 -6.79
CA LEU A 7 5.40 18.40 -5.80
C LEU A 7 6.36 18.02 -4.66
N LYS A 8 7.65 17.81 -4.99
CA LYS A 8 8.67 17.51 -3.99
C LYS A 8 8.93 18.60 -2.97
N ALA A 9 9.16 19.81 -3.43
CA ALA A 9 9.36 20.94 -2.55
C ALA A 9 8.11 21.18 -1.67
N ARG A 10 6.92 21.14 -2.28
CA ARG A 10 5.63 21.36 -1.59
C ARG A 10 5.38 20.36 -0.46
N TYR A 11 5.83 19.13 -0.60
CA TYR A 11 5.58 18.03 0.35
C TYR A 11 6.82 17.53 1.08
N SER A 12 7.90 18.31 1.09
CA SER A 12 9.18 17.95 1.71
C SER A 12 9.05 17.47 3.17
N SER A 13 8.28 18.17 4.00
CA SER A 13 7.99 17.75 5.38
C SER A 13 7.14 16.47 5.45
N LYS A 14 6.23 16.28 4.50
CA LYS A 14 5.36 15.10 4.41
C LYS A 14 6.13 13.86 3.99
N TRP A 15 7.17 13.96 3.15
CA TRP A 15 7.96 12.78 2.79
C TRP A 15 8.86 12.27 3.87
N ARG A 16 9.43 13.15 4.71
CA ARG A 16 10.19 12.65 5.87
C ARG A 16 9.30 11.80 6.76
N LEU A 17 8.02 12.18 6.92
CA LEU A 17 7.04 11.38 7.65
C LEU A 17 6.64 10.11 6.90
N ALA A 18 6.45 10.18 5.57
CA ALA A 18 6.16 9.00 4.75
C ALA A 18 7.28 7.95 4.84
N ALA A 19 8.54 8.36 4.64
CA ALA A 19 9.70 7.47 4.74
C ALA A 19 9.84 6.82 6.13
N ARG A 20 9.51 7.56 7.21
CA ARG A 20 9.48 6.99 8.57
C ARG A 20 8.38 5.95 8.74
N ARG A 21 7.19 6.17 8.15
CA ARG A 21 6.09 5.20 8.16
C ARG A 21 6.43 3.98 7.34
N GLU A 22 7.05 4.15 6.18
CA GLU A 22 7.54 3.05 5.37
C GLU A 22 8.56 2.20 6.13
N LEU A 23 9.54 2.84 6.80
CA LEU A 23 10.50 2.12 7.64
C LEU A 23 9.84 1.38 8.80
N LEU A 24 8.87 2.00 9.47
CA LEU A 24 8.09 1.35 10.53
C LEU A 24 7.29 0.15 9.99
N SER A 25 6.59 0.32 8.87
CA SER A 25 5.84 -0.74 8.18
C SER A 25 6.76 -1.90 7.81
N TYR A 26 7.92 -1.62 7.21
CA TYR A 26 8.89 -2.62 6.80
C TYR A 26 9.31 -3.52 7.96
N ASN A 27 9.68 -2.92 9.09
CA ASN A 27 10.12 -3.67 10.26
C ASN A 27 8.98 -4.49 10.87
N ILE A 28 7.79 -3.90 11.04
CA ILE A 28 6.63 -4.61 11.60
C ILE A 28 6.20 -5.76 10.69
N LEU A 29 6.13 -5.55 9.38
CA LEU A 29 5.77 -6.59 8.43
C LEU A 29 6.79 -7.74 8.49
N ASN A 30 8.10 -7.48 8.43
CA ASN A 30 9.10 -8.54 8.51
C ASN A 30 9.01 -9.36 9.81
N ILE A 31 8.71 -8.73 10.96
CA ILE A 31 8.46 -9.44 12.22
C ILE A 31 7.22 -10.35 12.11
N LEU A 32 6.11 -9.82 11.59
CA LEU A 32 4.85 -10.55 11.48
C LEU A 32 4.88 -11.70 10.46
N LEU A 33 5.63 -11.50 9.37
CA LEU A 33 5.74 -12.42 8.24
C LEU A 33 6.73 -13.56 8.50
N ALA A 34 7.74 -13.37 9.35
CA ALA A 34 8.80 -14.35 9.59
C ALA A 34 8.25 -15.75 9.93
N ARG A 35 7.22 -15.84 10.79
CA ARG A 35 6.59 -17.11 11.18
C ARG A 35 5.90 -17.86 10.02
N TYR A 36 5.66 -17.19 8.90
CA TYR A 36 5.08 -17.78 7.68
C TYR A 36 6.14 -18.10 6.63
N GLY A 37 7.43 -17.90 6.93
CA GLY A 37 8.51 -18.03 5.95
C GLY A 37 8.37 -17.00 4.83
N CYS A 38 7.88 -15.80 5.17
CA CYS A 38 7.73 -14.69 4.22
C CYS A 38 8.48 -13.46 4.75
N TYR A 39 8.85 -12.58 3.84
CA TYR A 39 9.55 -11.33 4.14
C TYR A 39 9.15 -10.25 3.14
N VAL A 40 9.39 -8.98 3.50
CA VAL A 40 9.20 -7.84 2.59
C VAL A 40 10.53 -7.22 2.22
N LEU A 41 10.64 -6.75 0.98
CA LEU A 41 11.75 -5.94 0.49
C LEU A 41 11.24 -4.56 0.08
N PHE A 42 12.06 -3.53 0.29
CA PHE A 42 11.86 -2.23 -0.34
C PHE A 42 12.11 -2.37 -1.85
N THR A 43 11.10 -2.08 -2.66
CA THR A 43 11.22 -2.22 -4.13
C THR A 43 10.79 -0.96 -4.86
N GLY A 44 9.91 -0.14 -4.28
CA GLY A 44 9.41 1.05 -4.96
C GLY A 44 10.48 2.13 -5.11
N VAL A 45 10.50 2.81 -6.26
CA VAL A 45 11.40 3.94 -6.50
C VAL A 45 11.14 5.04 -5.44
N GLY A 46 12.17 5.33 -4.65
CA GLY A 46 12.13 6.31 -3.57
C GLY A 46 11.61 5.79 -2.23
N SER A 47 11.28 4.50 -2.11
CA SER A 47 10.82 3.90 -0.85
C SER A 47 11.95 3.86 0.18
N GLY A 48 11.66 4.22 1.42
CA GLY A 48 12.65 4.33 2.49
C GLY A 48 13.65 5.48 2.28
N TYR A 49 13.49 6.30 1.25
CA TYR A 49 14.39 7.39 0.90
C TYR A 49 13.68 8.75 0.91
N THR A 50 14.38 9.79 1.34
CA THR A 50 13.79 11.14 1.47
C THR A 50 14.11 12.05 0.28
N GLY A 51 15.09 11.69 -0.56
CA GLY A 51 15.51 12.48 -1.73
C GLY A 51 14.72 12.17 -3.01
N TYR A 52 14.88 13.00 -4.04
CA TYR A 52 14.33 12.75 -5.38
C TYR A 52 15.12 11.64 -6.06
N VAL A 53 14.42 10.66 -6.65
CA VAL A 53 15.03 9.64 -7.52
C VAL A 53 14.47 9.87 -8.92
N PRO A 54 15.29 10.27 -9.90
CA PRO A 54 14.87 10.44 -11.29
C PRO A 54 14.79 9.07 -11.97
N ASP A 55 13.77 8.29 -11.64
CA ASP A 55 13.60 6.96 -12.23
C ASP A 55 12.14 6.71 -12.61
N ASN A 56 11.94 5.96 -13.69
CA ASN A 56 10.63 5.68 -14.24
C ASN A 56 10.06 4.37 -13.66
N TYR A 57 8.74 4.36 -13.47
CA TYR A 57 8.01 3.20 -12.93
C TYR A 57 7.75 2.15 -14.02
N ASP A 58 8.82 1.62 -14.62
CA ASP A 58 8.73 0.75 -15.80
C ASP A 58 8.62 -0.74 -15.42
N SER A 59 8.76 -1.09 -14.14
CA SER A 59 8.62 -2.46 -13.63
C SER A 59 7.58 -2.58 -12.51
N PRO A 60 6.88 -3.74 -12.39
CA PRO A 60 6.03 -4.08 -11.25
C PRO A 60 6.71 -3.93 -9.88
N LEU A 61 7.98 -4.33 -9.76
CA LEU A 61 8.74 -4.21 -8.51
C LEU A 61 8.91 -2.76 -8.08
N ASN A 62 9.15 -1.86 -9.03
CA ASN A 62 9.38 -0.46 -8.76
C ASN A 62 8.09 0.34 -8.49
N ALA A 63 6.92 -0.26 -8.74
CA ALA A 63 5.63 0.41 -8.76
C ALA A 63 5.05 0.71 -7.37
N PHE A 64 5.37 -0.15 -6.39
CA PHE A 64 4.85 -0.18 -5.03
C PHE A 64 5.97 -0.18 -4.02
N ASP A 65 5.70 0.32 -2.81
CA ASP A 65 6.77 0.56 -1.84
C ASP A 65 7.48 -0.74 -1.42
N PHE A 66 6.71 -1.82 -1.23
CA PHE A 66 7.23 -3.15 -0.89
C PHE A 66 6.76 -4.26 -1.83
N ALA A 67 7.62 -5.25 -1.99
CA ALA A 67 7.29 -6.56 -2.52
C ALA A 67 7.39 -7.62 -1.41
N VAL A 68 6.40 -8.50 -1.33
CA VAL A 68 6.34 -9.59 -0.35
C VAL A 68 6.73 -10.89 -1.02
N PHE A 69 7.73 -11.55 -0.45
CA PHE A 69 8.24 -12.83 -0.90
C PHE A 69 7.97 -13.90 0.14
N CYS A 70 7.71 -15.12 -0.30
CA CYS A 70 7.60 -16.29 0.57
C CYS A 70 8.51 -17.41 0.08
N SER A 71 9.24 -18.03 0.98
CA SER A 71 10.15 -19.12 0.66
C SER A 71 9.37 -20.39 0.29
N LYS A 72 9.77 -20.99 -0.83
CA LYS A 72 9.26 -22.25 -1.36
C LYS A 72 10.42 -23.08 -1.86
N GLY A 73 10.85 -24.07 -1.07
CA GLY A 73 11.73 -25.18 -1.46
C GLY A 73 13.01 -24.80 -2.21
N LYS A 74 12.87 -24.45 -3.49
CA LYS A 74 13.92 -24.06 -4.44
C LYS A 74 14.12 -22.55 -4.66
N GLY A 75 13.33 -21.68 -4.01
CA GLY A 75 13.51 -20.23 -4.11
C GLY A 75 12.38 -19.42 -3.45
N ASP A 76 12.47 -18.10 -3.58
CA ASP A 76 11.47 -17.18 -3.05
C ASP A 76 10.47 -16.77 -4.14
N GLU A 77 9.17 -16.86 -3.84
CA GLU A 77 8.09 -16.49 -4.75
C GLU A 77 7.53 -15.11 -4.36
N LEU A 78 7.35 -14.22 -5.34
CA LEU A 78 6.63 -12.95 -5.17
C LEU A 78 5.13 -13.21 -5.01
N VAL A 79 4.59 -12.92 -3.83
CA VAL A 79 3.18 -13.20 -3.50
C VAL A 79 2.31 -11.95 -3.49
N ALA A 80 2.86 -10.79 -3.13
CA ALA A 80 2.10 -9.56 -3.01
C ALA A 80 2.95 -8.30 -3.18
N PHE A 81 2.27 -7.18 -3.43
CA PHE A 81 2.80 -5.83 -3.34
C PHE A 81 2.09 -5.08 -2.22
N VAL A 82 2.83 -4.23 -1.51
CA VAL A 82 2.29 -3.38 -0.44
C VAL A 82 2.70 -1.93 -0.70
N ASP A 83 1.75 -1.02 -0.58
CA ASP A 83 1.97 0.42 -0.69
C ASP A 83 1.57 1.10 0.61
N VAL A 84 2.47 1.90 1.20
CA VAL A 84 2.21 2.67 2.40
C VAL A 84 1.55 3.98 2.00
N THR A 85 0.33 4.15 2.48
CA THR A 85 -0.49 5.32 2.22
C THR A 85 -0.90 6.01 3.52
N GLY A 86 -1.78 7.00 3.38
CA GLY A 86 -2.36 7.73 4.49
C GLY A 86 -1.38 8.78 4.97
N TYR A 87 -1.57 10.01 4.52
CA TYR A 87 -1.05 11.18 5.22
C TYR A 87 -2.24 11.90 5.83
N ARG A 88 -2.15 12.12 7.16
CA ARG A 88 -3.03 12.86 8.07
C ARG A 88 -4.52 12.68 7.80
N ASP A 89 -5.19 12.05 8.76
CA ASP A 89 -6.64 11.99 8.86
C ASP A 89 -7.28 13.25 8.27
N TYR A 90 -7.83 13.14 7.06
CA TYR A 90 -8.85 14.08 6.65
C TYR A 90 -10.00 13.79 7.61
N SER A 91 -10.08 14.56 8.68
CA SER A 91 -11.31 14.69 9.43
C SER A 91 -12.27 15.37 8.48
N ASP A 92 -13.28 14.66 8.01
CA ASP A 92 -14.42 15.38 7.48
C ASP A 92 -14.99 16.29 8.60
N GLY A 93 -15.82 17.26 8.24
CA GLY A 93 -16.44 18.15 9.23
C GLY A 93 -17.30 17.42 10.29
N ARG A 94 -17.33 16.08 10.29
CA ARG A 94 -18.01 15.20 11.24
C ARG A 94 -17.04 14.47 12.18
N GLY A 95 -15.72 14.68 12.03
CA GLY A 95 -14.70 14.09 12.89
C GLY A 95 -14.24 12.69 12.49
N ASP A 96 -14.77 12.12 11.40
CA ASP A 96 -14.36 10.79 10.92
C ASP A 96 -13.11 10.89 10.05
N THR A 97 -12.11 10.08 10.40
CA THR A 97 -10.82 10.02 9.72
C THR A 97 -10.92 9.10 8.50
N LYS A 98 -10.71 9.63 7.29
CA LYS A 98 -10.68 8.82 6.06
C LYS A 98 -9.27 8.74 5.48
N PRO A 99 -8.52 7.65 5.71
CA PRO A 99 -7.30 7.41 4.95
C PRO A 99 -7.58 7.38 3.44
N CYS A 100 -6.73 8.04 2.69
CA CYS A 100 -6.87 8.18 1.25
C CYS A 100 -5.74 7.45 0.52
N ILE A 101 -6.08 6.76 -0.57
CA ILE A 101 -5.17 6.08 -1.49
C ILE A 101 -5.12 6.90 -2.77
N LEU A 102 -3.93 7.17 -3.31
CA LEU A 102 -3.81 7.83 -4.60
C LEU A 102 -4.41 6.92 -5.69
N TYR A 103 -5.45 7.39 -6.41
CA TYR A 103 -6.21 6.58 -7.38
C TYR A 103 -5.30 5.90 -8.41
N ARG A 104 -4.27 6.62 -8.85
CA ARG A 104 -3.27 6.12 -9.80
C ARG A 104 -2.55 4.85 -9.33
N LYS A 105 -2.47 4.55 -8.03
CA LYS A 105 -1.83 3.32 -7.54
C LYS A 105 -2.66 2.07 -7.88
N VAL A 106 -3.99 2.18 -7.81
CA VAL A 106 -4.91 1.12 -8.26
C VAL A 106 -4.86 0.98 -9.78
N GLU A 107 -4.91 2.09 -10.51
CA GLU A 107 -4.78 2.06 -11.98
C GLU A 107 -3.42 1.49 -12.44
N LYS A 108 -2.34 1.78 -11.70
CA LYS A 108 -1.00 1.27 -11.98
C LYS A 108 -0.97 -0.26 -11.88
N ALA A 109 -1.60 -0.86 -10.87
CA ALA A 109 -1.70 -2.32 -10.75
C ALA A 109 -2.33 -2.95 -12.00
N LYS A 110 -3.48 -2.41 -12.42
CA LYS A 110 -4.21 -2.87 -13.62
C LYS A 110 -3.37 -2.76 -14.89
N ARG A 111 -2.73 -1.61 -15.10
CA ARG A 111 -1.90 -1.34 -16.28
C ARG A 111 -0.70 -2.28 -16.36
N LEU A 112 -0.14 -2.69 -15.23
CA LEU A 112 0.99 -3.62 -15.14
C LEU A 112 0.55 -5.10 -15.13
N GLY A 113 -0.74 -5.39 -15.28
CA GLY A 113 -1.26 -6.76 -15.28
C GLY A 113 -1.15 -7.48 -13.93
N ILE A 114 -1.02 -6.73 -12.83
CA ILE A 114 -0.90 -7.29 -11.47
C ILE A 114 -2.32 -7.56 -10.95
N PRO A 115 -2.66 -8.78 -10.54
CA PRO A 115 -3.97 -9.08 -9.97
C PRO A 115 -4.20 -8.26 -8.70
N LEU A 116 -5.38 -7.63 -8.58
CA LEU A 116 -5.67 -6.69 -7.49
C LEU A 116 -5.70 -7.35 -6.12
N GLU A 117 -6.02 -8.64 -6.05
CA GLU A 117 -5.94 -9.44 -4.83
C GLU A 117 -4.52 -9.54 -4.28
N ARG A 118 -3.50 -9.32 -5.11
CA ARG A 118 -2.08 -9.30 -4.70
C ARG A 118 -1.58 -7.91 -4.32
N VAL A 119 -2.39 -6.86 -4.41
CA VAL A 119 -2.00 -5.49 -4.07
C VAL A 119 -2.69 -5.04 -2.78
N TRP A 120 -1.90 -4.60 -1.81
CA TRP A 120 -2.38 -4.15 -0.51
C TRP A 120 -1.95 -2.72 -0.24
N PHE A 121 -2.86 -1.92 0.31
CA PHE A 121 -2.53 -0.61 0.85
C PHE A 121 -2.44 -0.72 2.37
N LEU A 122 -1.46 -0.04 2.95
CA LEU A 122 -1.20 -0.05 4.39
C LEU A 122 -1.19 1.39 4.89
N HIS A 123 -1.82 1.67 6.02
CA HIS A 123 -1.59 2.91 6.73
C HIS A 123 -1.50 2.68 8.25
N PHE A 124 -0.94 3.66 8.95
CA PHE A 124 -0.99 3.71 10.41
C PHE A 124 -2.08 4.67 10.88
N VAL A 125 -2.78 4.26 11.93
CA VAL A 125 -3.59 5.16 12.76
C VAL A 125 -2.67 5.70 13.84
N ASP A 126 -2.20 6.95 13.67
CA ASP A 126 -1.16 7.54 14.53
C ASP A 126 -1.60 7.62 16.01
N THR A 127 -2.87 7.95 16.27
CA THR A 127 -3.41 8.18 17.62
C THR A 127 -3.35 6.96 18.53
N ARG A 128 -3.34 5.76 17.96
CA ARG A 128 -3.32 4.48 18.68
C ARG A 128 -2.22 3.53 18.20
N VAL A 129 -1.29 4.04 17.38
CA VAL A 129 -0.17 3.30 16.79
C VAL A 129 -0.61 1.94 16.23
N SER A 130 -1.68 1.94 15.43
CA SER A 130 -2.29 0.71 14.89
C SER A 130 -2.09 0.63 13.38
N MET A 131 -1.43 -0.43 12.93
CA MET A 131 -1.30 -0.75 11.51
C MET A 131 -2.63 -1.30 10.97
N ARG A 132 -3.04 -0.82 9.80
CA ARG A 132 -4.26 -1.23 9.12
C ARG A 132 -3.98 -1.41 7.63
N LEU A 133 -4.63 -2.39 7.02
CA LEU A 133 -4.44 -2.72 5.62
C LEU A 133 -5.76 -2.87 4.89
N ILE A 134 -5.75 -2.67 3.58
CA ILE A 134 -6.89 -2.96 2.72
C ILE A 134 -6.41 -3.50 1.38
N ASN A 135 -7.12 -4.49 0.84
CA ASN A 135 -6.80 -5.08 -0.45
C ASN A 135 -7.31 -4.21 -1.60
N ALA A 136 -6.56 -4.10 -2.70
CA ALA A 136 -6.95 -3.26 -3.82
C ALA A 136 -8.23 -3.75 -4.53
N HIS A 137 -8.52 -5.06 -4.52
CA HIS A 137 -9.79 -5.59 -5.01
C HIS A 137 -10.97 -5.05 -4.19
N LEU A 138 -10.86 -5.12 -2.85
CA LEU A 138 -11.88 -4.62 -1.94
C LEU A 138 -12.07 -3.09 -2.07
N VAL A 139 -11.00 -2.34 -2.35
CA VAL A 139 -11.08 -0.91 -2.64
C VAL A 139 -11.95 -0.63 -3.86
N GLU A 140 -11.83 -1.41 -4.93
CA GLU A 140 -12.68 -1.27 -6.12
C GLU A 140 -14.13 -1.64 -5.86
N GLU A 141 -14.38 -2.74 -5.14
CA GLU A 141 -15.73 -3.13 -4.75
C GLU A 141 -16.41 -2.04 -3.93
N MET A 142 -15.72 -1.49 -2.92
CA MET A 142 -16.24 -0.40 -2.10
C MET A 142 -16.54 0.86 -2.92
N LEU A 143 -15.69 1.17 -3.90
CA LEU A 143 -15.91 2.32 -4.79
C LEU A 143 -17.15 2.10 -5.68
N ALA A 144 -17.34 0.89 -6.22
CA ALA A 144 -18.52 0.55 -7.02
C ALA A 144 -19.82 0.59 -6.19
N GLN A 145 -19.74 0.21 -4.92
CA GLN A 145 -20.87 0.21 -3.97
C GLN A 145 -21.13 1.58 -3.31
N GLY A 146 -20.35 2.62 -3.63
CA GLY A 146 -20.47 3.94 -3.01
C GLY A 146 -20.01 4.01 -1.55
N LEU A 147 -19.28 3.00 -1.07
CA LEU A 147 -18.70 2.91 0.28
C LEU A 147 -17.34 3.60 0.39
N ALA A 148 -16.74 3.97 -0.75
CA ALA A 148 -15.54 4.77 -0.87
C ALA A 148 -15.79 5.99 -1.77
N GLU A 149 -15.12 7.11 -1.50
CA GLU A 149 -15.29 8.36 -2.26
C GLU A 149 -14.06 8.66 -3.13
N LYS A 150 -14.28 9.03 -4.40
CA LYS A 150 -13.24 9.70 -5.20
C LYS A 150 -13.24 11.18 -4.91
N ARG A 151 -12.09 11.72 -4.54
CA ARG A 151 -11.93 13.16 -4.32
C ARG A 151 -10.56 13.67 -4.72
N LYS A 152 -10.45 14.96 -4.96
CA LYS A 152 -9.16 15.64 -4.97
C LYS A 152 -8.91 16.26 -3.60
N LEU A 153 -7.70 16.14 -3.07
CA LEU A 153 -7.33 16.81 -1.81
C LEU A 153 -7.06 18.30 -2.07
N TYR A 154 -6.51 18.64 -3.24
CA TYR A 154 -6.39 20.00 -3.75
C TYR A 154 -6.80 20.06 -5.23
N ARG A 155 -7.23 21.23 -5.72
CA ARG A 155 -7.81 21.39 -7.08
C ARG A 155 -6.87 20.93 -8.20
N ASP A 156 -5.58 21.13 -8.02
CA ASP A 156 -4.49 20.84 -8.96
C ASP A 156 -3.90 19.41 -8.82
N GLU A 157 -4.45 18.61 -7.91
CA GLU A 157 -3.96 17.25 -7.65
C GLU A 157 -4.70 16.14 -8.42
N ASN A 158 -4.07 14.97 -8.37
CA ASN A 158 -4.67 13.71 -8.80
C ASN A 158 -5.82 13.31 -7.87
N TRP A 159 -6.66 12.42 -8.39
CA TRP A 159 -7.73 11.82 -7.61
C TRP A 159 -7.19 10.87 -6.54
N TYR A 160 -7.86 10.87 -5.41
CA TYR A 160 -7.68 9.96 -4.30
C TYR A 160 -8.96 9.17 -4.08
N ILE A 161 -8.84 7.94 -3.61
CA ILE A 161 -9.93 7.13 -3.07
C ILE A 161 -9.85 7.20 -1.56
N CYS A 162 -10.87 7.72 -0.89
CA CYS A 162 -10.89 7.85 0.56
C CYS A 162 -11.93 6.91 1.15
N ILE A 163 -11.52 6.20 2.20
CA ILE A 163 -12.28 5.09 2.77
C ILE A 163 -12.35 5.30 4.28
N GLU A 164 -13.52 5.11 4.87
CA GLU A 164 -13.69 5.20 6.32
C GLU A 164 -12.74 4.25 7.05
N GLN A 165 -12.08 4.74 8.10
CA GLN A 165 -11.10 4.00 8.89
C GLN A 165 -11.58 2.61 9.34
N ARG A 166 -12.86 2.49 9.72
CA ARG A 166 -13.48 1.24 10.20
C ARG A 166 -13.53 0.12 9.17
N ARG A 167 -13.37 0.44 7.88
CA ARG A 167 -13.38 -0.53 6.77
C ARG A 167 -12.00 -1.09 6.48
N TRP A 168 -10.95 -0.49 7.05
CA TRP A 168 -9.60 -1.02 6.95
C TRP A 168 -9.42 -2.21 7.88
N LEU A 169 -8.78 -3.24 7.36
CA LEU A 169 -8.59 -4.51 8.02
C LEU A 169 -7.39 -4.48 8.96
N GLU A 170 -7.43 -5.36 9.96
CA GLU A 170 -6.30 -5.58 10.85
C GLU A 170 -5.21 -6.43 10.17
N PRO A 171 -3.95 -6.36 10.63
CA PRO A 171 -2.84 -7.16 10.08
C PRO A 171 -3.12 -8.67 10.02
N ARG A 172 -3.87 -9.21 10.98
CA ARG A 172 -4.26 -10.64 10.98
C ARG A 172 -5.02 -11.07 9.72
N ASN A 173 -5.75 -10.16 9.07
CA ASN A 173 -6.50 -10.48 7.84
C ASN A 173 -5.55 -10.65 6.66
N PHE A 174 -4.53 -9.78 6.55
CA PHE A 174 -3.46 -9.94 5.57
C PHE A 174 -2.70 -11.26 5.80
N MET A 175 -2.41 -11.59 7.06
CA MET A 175 -1.75 -12.86 7.40
C MET A 175 -2.57 -14.10 7.04
N LYS A 176 -3.89 -14.06 7.29
CA LYS A 176 -4.81 -15.14 6.89
C LYS A 176 -4.84 -15.31 5.38
N TRP A 177 -4.93 -14.20 4.65
CA TRP A 177 -4.88 -14.20 3.19
C TRP A 177 -3.56 -14.80 2.67
N LEU A 178 -2.41 -14.39 3.22
CA LEU A 178 -1.11 -14.95 2.85
C LEU A 178 -1.04 -16.46 3.08
N ALA A 179 -1.57 -16.95 4.21
CA ALA A 179 -1.60 -18.38 4.51
C ALA A 179 -2.42 -19.17 3.47
N MET A 180 -3.60 -18.65 3.09
CA MET A 180 -4.45 -19.25 2.06
C MET A 180 -3.74 -19.29 0.69
N MET A 181 -3.05 -18.21 0.31
CA MET A 181 -2.29 -18.18 -0.95
C MET A 181 -1.18 -19.22 -1.00
N LYS A 182 -0.55 -19.53 0.15
CA LYS A 182 0.46 -20.60 0.22
C LYS A 182 -0.15 -21.98 0.02
N GLU A 183 -1.33 -22.24 0.58
CA GLU A 183 -2.02 -23.54 0.46
C GLU A 183 -2.48 -23.80 -0.97
N VAL A 184 -3.11 -22.82 -1.62
CA VAL A 184 -3.53 -22.91 -3.03
C VAL A 184 -2.36 -23.22 -3.95
N ASN A 185 -1.21 -22.58 -3.72
CA ASN A 185 -0.05 -22.82 -4.58
C ASN A 185 0.70 -24.13 -4.26
N ASN A 186 0.37 -24.81 -3.16
CA ASN A 186 0.91 -26.15 -2.82
C ASN A 186 -0.01 -27.28 -3.31
N SER A 187 -1.32 -27.03 -3.40
CA SER A 187 -2.31 -28.02 -3.87
C SER A 187 -2.39 -28.13 -5.40
N GLY A 188 -1.81 -27.20 -6.15
CA GLY A 188 -1.66 -27.27 -7.61
C GLY A 188 -0.48 -28.11 -8.11
N GLN A 189 0.12 -28.96 -7.26
CA GLN A 189 1.27 -29.82 -7.60
C GLN A 189 0.98 -31.34 -7.45
N LEU A 190 -0.28 -31.76 -7.49
CA LEU A 190 -0.67 -33.17 -7.57
C LEU A 190 -1.13 -33.55 -8.97
#